data_AF-A0A8T7M040-F1
#
_entry.id   AF-A0A8T7M040-F1
#
_cell.length_a   1.000
_cell.length_b   1.000
_cell.length_c   1.000
_cell.angle_alpha   90.00
_cell.angle_beta   90.00
_cell.angle_gamma   90.00
#
_symmetry.space_group_name_H-M   'P 1'
#
loop_
_entity.id
_entity.type
_entity.pdbx_description
1 polymer ?
#
loop_
_entity_poly.entity_id
_entity_poly.type
_entity_poly.pdbx_seq_one_letter_code
_entity_poly.pdbx_strand_id
1 'polypeptide(L)'
;MKSRRKILLTVFIVIVFACALMVWADTSQAVADYKWIHSRDTEGELVTAFVTALRINHPAAYEMIDPSLKPRLDEWMNTHPPRKCASEPYIFLSGDLTRANGEKLGWSVVFGCEGERYGDVSFKIDGIFIKDMKAINWGEVRR
;
A
#
# COMPACT_ATOMS: atom_id res chain seq x y z
N MET A 1 -32.82 4.50 -40.28
CA MET A 1 -33.11 4.90 -38.88
C MET A 1 -32.67 3.88 -37.81
N LYS A 2 -32.73 2.56 -38.06
CA LYS A 2 -32.30 1.52 -37.10
C LYS A 2 -30.80 1.49 -36.77
N SER A 3 -29.90 1.72 -37.74
CA SER A 3 -28.45 1.63 -37.48
C SER A 3 -27.91 2.83 -36.68
N ARG A 4 -28.37 4.06 -36.96
CA ARG A 4 -27.97 5.27 -36.21
C ARG A 4 -28.33 5.19 -34.72
N ARG A 5 -29.53 4.67 -34.39
CA ARG A 5 -29.93 4.45 -32.98
C ARG A 5 -29.08 3.37 -32.30
N LYS A 6 -28.75 2.28 -33.01
CA LYS A 6 -27.84 1.25 -32.49
C LYS A 6 -26.44 1.80 -32.23
N ILE A 7 -25.89 2.58 -33.16
CA ILE A 7 -24.57 3.22 -33.00
C ILE A 7 -24.56 4.17 -31.80
N LEU A 8 -25.55 5.03 -31.67
CA LEU A 8 -25.67 5.95 -30.52
C LEU A 8 -25.81 5.19 -29.20
N LEU A 9 -26.60 4.10 -29.16
CA LEU A 9 -26.72 3.26 -27.98
C LEU A 9 -25.40 2.59 -27.61
N THR A 10 -24.66 2.06 -28.59
CA THR A 10 -23.35 1.45 -28.36
C THR A 10 -22.35 2.47 -27.82
N VAL A 11 -22.26 3.65 -28.43
CA VAL A 11 -21.39 4.74 -27.94
C VAL A 11 -21.76 5.13 -26.52
N PHE A 12 -23.05 5.28 -26.23
CA PHE A 12 -23.52 5.59 -24.88
C PHE A 12 -23.13 4.51 -23.86
N ILE A 13 -23.31 3.23 -24.19
CA ILE A 13 -22.90 2.11 -23.32
C ILE A 13 -21.39 2.12 -23.08
N VAL A 14 -20.59 2.35 -24.12
CA VAL A 14 -19.13 2.43 -24.00
C VAL A 14 -18.72 3.58 -23.06
N ILE A 15 -19.35 4.75 -23.18
CA ILE A 15 -19.08 5.89 -22.30
C ILE A 15 -19.47 5.56 -20.86
N VAL A 16 -20.67 5.01 -20.63
CA VAL A 16 -21.13 4.63 -19.28
C VAL A 16 -20.21 3.59 -18.66
N PHE A 17 -19.78 2.60 -19.44
CA PHE A 17 -18.85 1.57 -18.97
C PHE A 17 -17.48 2.16 -18.63
N ALA A 18 -16.95 3.06 -19.45
CA ALA A 18 -15.69 3.76 -19.18
C ALA A 18 -15.78 4.60 -17.91
N CYS A 19 -16.87 5.34 -17.69
CA CYS A 19 -17.08 6.11 -16.47
C CYS A 19 -17.17 5.19 -15.23
N ALA A 20 -17.91 4.08 -15.33
CA ALA A 20 -18.03 3.12 -14.23
C ALA A 20 -16.67 2.49 -13.89
N LEU A 21 -15.85 2.18 -14.90
CA LEU A 21 -14.49 1.68 -14.70
C LEU A 21 -13.57 2.70 -14.04
N MET A 22 -13.67 3.99 -14.42
CA MET A 22 -12.87 5.05 -13.77
C MET A 22 -13.22 5.17 -12.29
N VAL A 23 -14.52 5.24 -11.97
CA VAL A 23 -14.98 5.33 -10.57
C VAL A 23 -14.54 4.09 -9.76
N TRP A 24 -14.65 2.89 -10.35
CA TRP A 24 -14.16 1.67 -9.71
C TRP A 24 -12.65 1.70 -9.51
N ALA A 25 -11.88 2.15 -10.50
CA ALA A 25 -10.42 2.21 -10.40
C ALA A 25 -9.96 3.20 -9.33
N ASP A 26 -10.65 4.34 -9.18
CA ASP A 26 -10.31 5.34 -8.17
C ASP A 26 -10.66 4.88 -6.75
N THR A 27 -11.67 4.04 -6.58
CA THR A 27 -12.13 3.55 -5.25
C THR A 27 -11.63 2.15 -4.89
N SER A 28 -10.90 1.49 -5.80
CA SER A 28 -10.48 0.09 -5.63
C SER A 28 -9.16 0.00 -4.88
N GLN A 29 -9.17 -0.73 -3.77
CA GLN A 29 -7.96 -1.09 -3.03
C GLN A 29 -6.90 -1.74 -3.92
N ALA A 30 -7.29 -2.57 -4.89
CA ALA A 30 -6.33 -3.25 -5.77
C ALA A 30 -5.53 -2.25 -6.63
N VAL A 31 -6.16 -1.16 -7.06
CA VAL A 31 -5.50 -0.11 -7.85
C VAL A 31 -4.62 0.76 -6.95
N ALA A 32 -5.09 1.10 -5.75
CA ALA A 32 -4.28 1.83 -4.76
C ALA A 32 -3.02 1.03 -4.38
N ASP A 33 -3.18 -0.25 -4.05
CA ASP A 33 -2.08 -1.16 -3.70
C ASP A 33 -1.06 -1.27 -4.83
N TYR A 34 -1.54 -1.40 -6.07
CA TYR A 34 -0.68 -1.43 -7.24
C TYR A 34 0.12 -0.13 -7.36
N LYS A 35 -0.53 1.04 -7.27
CA LYS A 35 0.14 2.35 -7.36
C LYS A 35 1.22 2.50 -6.28
N TRP A 36 0.90 2.17 -5.03
CA TRP A 36 1.86 2.28 -3.93
C TRP A 36 3.01 1.29 -4.04
N ILE A 37 2.76 0.04 -4.43
CA ILE A 37 3.83 -0.95 -4.60
C ILE A 37 4.81 -0.54 -5.71
N HIS A 38 4.38 0.25 -6.71
CA HIS A 38 5.24 0.65 -7.82
C HIS A 38 5.82 2.06 -7.69
N SER A 39 5.36 2.89 -6.76
CA SER A 39 6.00 4.17 -6.42
C SER A 39 7.12 3.92 -5.40
N ARG A 40 8.38 4.05 -5.83
CA ARG A 40 9.55 3.75 -4.99
C ARG A 40 10.68 4.76 -5.20
N ASP A 41 10.35 6.00 -5.58
CA ASP A 41 11.37 6.98 -6.01
C ASP A 41 12.02 7.69 -4.82
N THR A 42 11.41 7.63 -3.64
CA THR A 42 11.91 8.23 -2.40
C THR A 42 11.90 7.22 -1.24
N GLU A 43 12.65 7.49 -0.15
CA GLU A 43 12.62 6.61 1.03
C GLU A 43 11.20 6.47 1.61
N GLY A 44 10.44 7.57 1.68
CA GLY A 44 9.06 7.56 2.18
C GLY A 44 8.11 6.76 1.28
N GLU A 45 8.29 6.85 -0.04
CA GLU A 45 7.55 6.02 -0.99
C GLU A 45 7.92 4.54 -0.89
N LEU A 46 9.22 4.22 -0.76
CA LEU A 46 9.69 2.86 -0.54
C LEU A 46 9.12 2.27 0.75
N VAL A 47 9.07 3.04 1.83
CA VAL A 47 8.44 2.63 3.10
C VAL A 47 6.97 2.29 2.89
N THR A 48 6.25 3.17 2.19
CA THR A 48 4.83 2.96 1.85
C THR A 48 4.64 1.71 1.00
N ALA A 49 5.46 1.52 -0.02
CA ALA A 49 5.46 0.36 -0.90
C ALA A 49 5.75 -0.94 -0.13
N PHE A 50 6.75 -0.91 0.75
CA PHE A 50 7.17 -2.05 1.56
C PHE A 50 6.08 -2.47 2.54
N VAL A 51 5.50 -1.53 3.29
CA VAL A 51 4.42 -1.83 4.23
C VAL A 51 3.17 -2.31 3.50
N THR A 52 2.86 -1.74 2.34
CA THR A 52 1.77 -2.22 1.47
C THR A 52 2.02 -3.67 1.06
N ALA A 53 3.24 -3.99 0.59
CA ALA A 53 3.61 -5.34 0.20
C ALA A 53 3.56 -6.33 1.37
N LEU A 54 4.01 -5.95 2.57
CA LEU A 54 3.89 -6.77 3.79
C LEU A 54 2.43 -7.06 4.15
N ARG A 55 1.56 -6.06 4.05
CA ARG A 55 0.14 -6.19 4.44
C ARG A 55 -0.61 -7.20 3.57
N ILE A 56 -0.30 -7.25 2.27
CA ILE A 56 -0.99 -8.13 1.31
C ILE A 56 -0.17 -9.36 0.91
N ASN A 57 0.92 -9.64 1.60
CA ASN A 57 1.89 -10.69 1.27
C ASN A 57 2.35 -10.68 -0.20
N HIS A 58 2.69 -9.50 -0.71
CA HIS A 58 3.12 -9.35 -2.10
C HIS A 58 4.62 -9.66 -2.25
N PRO A 59 5.04 -10.44 -3.27
CA PRO A 59 6.44 -10.83 -3.46
C PRO A 59 7.37 -9.63 -3.75
N ALA A 60 6.85 -8.49 -4.16
CA ALA A 60 7.65 -7.27 -4.32
C ALA A 60 8.37 -6.84 -3.04
N ALA A 61 7.92 -7.26 -1.85
CA ALA A 61 8.64 -6.97 -0.60
C ALA A 61 10.09 -7.49 -0.62
N TYR A 62 10.36 -8.61 -1.30
CA TYR A 62 11.73 -9.16 -1.43
C TYR A 62 12.67 -8.23 -2.20
N GLU A 63 12.13 -7.41 -3.10
CA GLU A 63 12.90 -6.40 -3.84
C GLU A 63 13.17 -5.14 -3.02
N MET A 64 12.53 -4.97 -1.86
CA MET A 64 12.59 -3.74 -1.06
C MET A 64 13.41 -3.89 0.21
N ILE A 65 13.81 -5.11 0.58
CA ILE A 65 14.57 -5.39 1.81
C ILE A 65 16.07 -5.58 1.54
N ASP A 66 16.87 -5.37 2.58
CA ASP A 66 18.21 -5.92 2.65
C ASP A 66 18.17 -7.46 2.65
N PRO A 67 19.04 -8.16 1.89
CA PRO A 67 19.02 -9.62 1.80
C PRO A 67 19.15 -10.34 3.15
N SER A 68 19.81 -9.73 4.14
CA SER A 68 19.94 -10.28 5.49
C SER A 68 18.59 -10.45 6.20
N LEU A 69 17.56 -9.70 5.79
CA LEU A 69 16.21 -9.79 6.35
C LEU A 69 15.33 -10.83 5.67
N LYS A 70 15.83 -11.52 4.63
CA LYS A 70 15.04 -12.51 3.88
C LYS A 70 14.42 -13.58 4.78
N PRO A 71 15.12 -14.20 5.75
CA PRO A 71 14.50 -15.21 6.62
C PRO A 71 13.32 -14.66 7.43
N ARG A 72 13.43 -13.40 7.89
CA ARG A 72 12.37 -12.72 8.62
C ARG A 72 11.18 -12.40 7.72
N LEU A 73 11.43 -12.00 6.48
CA LEU A 73 10.38 -11.77 5.49
C LEU A 73 9.68 -13.10 5.12
N ASP A 74 10.44 -14.18 4.96
CA ASP A 74 9.90 -15.52 4.71
C ASP A 74 8.96 -15.94 5.86
N GLU A 75 9.36 -15.74 7.11
CA GLU A 75 8.51 -16.01 8.28
C GLU A 75 7.23 -15.17 8.26
N TRP A 76 7.35 -13.87 7.97
CA TRP A 76 6.21 -12.97 7.86
C TRP A 76 5.19 -13.46 6.83
N MET A 77 5.65 -13.72 5.61
CA MET A 77 4.81 -14.14 4.48
C MET A 77 4.06 -15.44 4.75
N ASN A 78 4.61 -16.32 5.61
CA ASN A 78 4.00 -17.59 5.99
C ASN A 78 3.03 -17.47 7.18
N THR A 79 3.22 -16.49 8.05
CA THR A 79 2.50 -16.40 9.34
C THR A 79 1.40 -15.32 9.35
N HIS A 80 1.54 -14.28 8.54
CA HIS A 80 0.63 -13.15 8.52
C HIS A 80 -0.32 -13.25 7.33
N PRO A 81 -1.63 -13.51 7.50
CA PRO A 81 -2.55 -13.56 6.38
C PRO A 81 -2.71 -12.17 5.74
N PRO A 82 -2.88 -12.10 4.40
CA PRO A 82 -3.06 -10.83 3.71
C PRO A 82 -4.32 -10.12 4.19
N ARG A 83 -4.21 -8.83 4.51
CA ARG A 83 -5.33 -7.99 4.95
C ARG A 83 -5.86 -7.15 3.79
N LYS A 84 -7.17 -7.22 3.57
CA LYS A 84 -7.88 -6.45 2.54
C LYS A 84 -8.95 -5.56 3.18
N CYS A 85 -9.11 -4.37 2.61
CA CYS A 85 -10.20 -3.45 2.84
C CYS A 85 -11.35 -3.74 1.87
N ALA A 86 -12.58 -3.43 2.29
CA ALA A 86 -13.73 -3.45 1.39
C ALA A 86 -13.77 -2.22 0.45
N SER A 87 -13.08 -1.15 0.85
CA SER A 87 -13.05 0.19 0.27
C SER A 87 -11.60 0.66 0.07
N GLU A 88 -11.41 1.91 -0.35
CA GLU A 88 -10.10 2.50 -0.49
C GLU A 88 -9.34 2.49 0.85
N PRO A 89 -8.08 2.06 0.86
CA PRO A 89 -7.25 2.15 2.04
C PRO A 89 -6.69 3.56 2.25
N TYR A 90 -6.38 3.91 3.50
CA TYR A 90 -5.59 5.09 3.81
C TYR A 90 -4.26 4.72 4.48
N ILE A 91 -3.25 5.54 4.26
CA ILE A 91 -1.92 5.40 4.86
C ILE A 91 -1.54 6.69 5.56
N PHE A 92 -1.16 6.59 6.82
CA PHE A 92 -0.47 7.64 7.55
C PHE A 92 0.99 7.25 7.74
N LEU A 93 1.86 8.00 7.08
CA LEU A 93 3.30 7.90 7.20
C LEU A 93 3.78 8.93 8.23
N SER A 94 4.56 8.50 9.20
CA SER A 94 5.21 9.37 10.17
C SER A 94 6.64 8.91 10.40
N GLY A 95 7.53 9.84 10.75
CA GLY A 95 8.91 9.51 11.09
C GLY A 95 9.87 9.67 9.93
N ASP A 96 10.44 10.86 9.81
CA ASP A 96 11.79 11.10 9.31
C ASP A 96 12.46 12.08 10.29
N LEU A 97 12.31 11.75 11.57
CA LEU A 97 12.65 12.66 12.65
C LEU A 97 13.98 12.22 13.23
N THR A 98 14.90 13.16 13.37
CA THR A 98 16.13 12.96 14.11
C THR A 98 15.95 13.58 15.48
N ARG A 99 16.18 12.80 16.55
CA ARG A 99 16.18 13.34 17.92
C ARG A 99 17.28 14.39 18.05
N ALA A 100 17.18 15.25 19.07
CA ALA A 100 18.19 16.27 19.36
C ALA A 100 19.60 15.70 19.60
N ASN A 101 19.72 14.41 19.94
CA ASN A 101 20.98 13.69 20.11
C ASN A 101 21.54 13.08 18.80
N GLY A 102 20.91 13.31 17.64
CA GLY A 102 21.34 12.78 16.34
C GLY A 102 20.80 11.38 16.01
N GLU A 103 20.01 10.76 16.88
CA GLU A 103 19.42 9.45 16.64
C GLU A 103 18.24 9.54 15.64
N LYS A 104 18.31 8.79 14.53
CA LYS A 104 17.18 8.66 13.60
C LYS A 104 16.04 7.87 14.24
N LEU A 105 14.85 8.44 14.28
CA LEU A 105 13.61 7.74 14.58
C LEU A 105 13.17 7.03 13.30
N GLY A 106 13.07 5.70 13.33
CA GLY A 106 12.59 4.92 12.19
C GLY A 106 11.17 5.33 11.78
N TRP A 107 10.83 5.06 10.52
CA TRP A 107 9.51 5.33 9.99
C TRP A 107 8.44 4.48 10.69
N SER A 108 7.26 5.06 10.81
CA SER A 108 6.03 4.46 11.30
C SER A 108 4.95 4.62 10.26
N VAL A 109 4.32 3.51 9.91
CA VAL A 109 3.22 3.46 8.95
C VAL A 109 2.00 2.88 9.62
N VAL A 110 0.94 3.66 9.59
CA VAL A 110 -0.40 3.23 9.99
C VAL A 110 -1.23 3.08 8.74
N PHE A 111 -1.87 1.92 8.59
CA PHE A 111 -2.79 1.60 7.53
C PHE A 111 -4.17 1.33 8.10
N GLY A 112 -5.19 1.88 7.48
CA GLY A 112 -6.58 1.59 7.80
C GLY A 112 -7.47 1.54 6.57
N CYS A 113 -8.68 1.03 6.76
CA CYS A 113 -9.70 0.97 5.71
C CYS A 113 -10.68 2.13 5.86
N GLU A 114 -11.08 2.75 4.75
CA GLU A 114 -12.13 3.76 4.75
C GLU A 114 -13.42 3.17 5.35
N GLY A 115 -13.95 3.81 6.40
CA GLY A 115 -15.12 3.34 7.15
C GLY A 115 -14.79 2.67 8.49
N GLU A 116 -13.53 2.31 8.77
CA GLU A 116 -13.07 1.99 10.12
C GLU A 116 -12.94 3.29 10.93
N ARG A 117 -13.29 3.28 12.23
CA ARG A 117 -13.01 4.44 13.08
C ARG A 117 -11.49 4.64 13.12
N TYR A 118 -11.00 5.88 13.16
CA TYR A 118 -9.57 6.20 13.25
C TYR A 118 -8.81 5.50 14.41
N GLY A 119 -9.52 4.97 15.42
CA GLY A 119 -8.94 4.15 16.50
C GLY A 119 -8.82 2.64 16.19
N ASP A 120 -9.52 2.15 15.17
CA ASP A 120 -9.48 0.75 14.73
C ASP A 120 -8.38 0.60 13.67
N VAL A 121 -7.12 0.69 14.10
CA VAL A 121 -5.98 0.55 13.20
C VAL A 121 -5.96 -0.86 12.61
N SER A 122 -6.12 -0.93 11.29
CA SER A 122 -6.17 -2.21 10.58
C SER A 122 -4.80 -2.85 10.45
N PHE A 123 -3.73 -2.06 10.33
CA PHE A 123 -2.36 -2.58 10.25
C PHE A 123 -1.36 -1.49 10.62
N LYS A 124 -0.31 -1.81 11.39
CA LYS A 124 0.71 -0.86 11.81
C LYS A 124 2.08 -1.51 11.81
N ILE A 125 3.05 -0.81 11.24
CA ILE A 125 4.48 -1.18 11.26
C ILE A 125 5.26 0.04 11.71
N ASP A 126 6.09 -0.13 12.75
CA ASP A 126 6.94 0.92 13.31
C ASP A 126 8.41 0.59 13.10
N GLY A 127 9.31 1.53 13.41
CA GLY A 127 10.74 1.25 13.47
C GLY A 127 11.34 0.78 12.14
N ILE A 128 10.79 1.25 11.01
CA ILE A 128 11.29 0.92 9.68
C ILE A 128 12.51 1.81 9.41
N PHE A 129 13.64 1.19 9.09
CA PHE A 129 14.85 1.91 8.73
C PHE A 129 15.18 1.64 7.27
N ILE A 130 15.35 2.73 6.51
CA ILE A 130 15.79 2.67 5.12
C ILE A 130 17.26 3.06 5.04
N LYS A 131 18.00 2.33 4.20
CA LYS A 131 19.34 2.67 3.77
C LYS A 131 19.54 2.18 2.34
N ASP A 132 20.14 3.00 1.48
CA ASP A 132 20.42 2.66 0.08
C ASP A 132 19.17 2.16 -0.67
N MET A 133 18.02 2.81 -0.42
CA MET A 133 16.71 2.43 -0.96
C MET A 133 16.31 0.97 -0.66
N LYS A 134 16.70 0.47 0.52
CA LYS A 134 16.29 -0.82 1.07
C LYS A 134 15.86 -0.69 2.53
N ALA A 135 14.83 -1.42 2.92
CA ALA A 135 14.50 -1.63 4.32
C ALA A 135 15.57 -2.52 4.95
N ILE A 136 16.33 -1.95 5.89
CA ILE A 136 17.39 -2.64 6.65
C ILE A 136 16.92 -3.10 8.03
N ASN A 137 15.75 -2.63 8.48
CA ASN A 137 15.06 -3.13 9.66
C ASN A 137 13.60 -2.67 9.63
N TRP A 138 12.74 -3.36 10.36
CA TRP A 138 11.42 -2.87 10.76
C TRP A 138 11.06 -3.41 12.14
N GLY A 139 10.23 -2.72 12.89
CA GLY A 139 9.58 -3.20 14.11
C GLY A 139 8.22 -3.82 13.82
N GLU A 140 7.69 -4.56 14.79
CA GLU A 140 6.32 -5.05 14.76
C GLU A 140 5.60 -4.48 15.98
N VAL A 141 4.42 -3.88 15.79
CA VAL A 141 3.50 -3.62 16.90
C VAL A 141 2.39 -4.65 16.80
N ARG A 142 2.43 -5.61 17.72
CA ARG A 142 1.31 -6.54 17.94
C ARG A 142 0.08 -5.73 18.31
N ARG A 143 -1.05 -6.07 17.69
CA ARG A 143 -2.38 -5.62 18.13
C ARG A 143 -2.61 -5.97 19.60
#